data_AF-A0A432T5F6-F1
#
_entry.id   AF-A0A432T5F6-F1
#
_cell.length_a   1.000
_cell.length_b   1.000
_cell.length_c   1.000
_cell.angle_alpha   90.00
_cell.angle_beta   90.00
_cell.angle_gamma   90.00
#
_symmetry.space_group_name_H-M   'P 1'
#
loop_
_entity.id
_entity.type
_entity.pdbx_description
1 polymer ?
#
loop_
_entity_poly.entity_id
_entity_poly.type
_entity_poly.pdbx_seq_one_letter_code
_entity_poly.pdbx_strand_id
1 'polypeptide(L)'
;MPKIKGYRLSKETKTLEERIERIYRRAKEHFGEVRFVGIKKHTKIGWVAKIQFDEFESLVAEGEDATDALKKLRKRLKKIIDRYNMV
;
A
#
# COMPACT_ATOMS: atom_id res chain seq x y z
N MET A 1 20.86 0.54 29.57
CA MET A 1 19.78 1.24 28.85
C MET A 1 18.63 0.26 28.60
N PRO A 2 17.45 0.43 29.21
CA PRO A 2 16.34 -0.50 29.02
C PRO A 2 15.72 -0.32 27.63
N LYS A 3 15.55 -1.43 26.89
CA LYS A 3 14.81 -1.47 25.62
C LYS A 3 13.33 -1.23 25.91
N ILE A 4 12.81 -0.09 25.44
CA ILE A 4 11.39 0.23 25.54
C ILE A 4 10.62 -0.79 24.67
N LYS A 5 9.91 -1.72 25.31
CA LYS A 5 8.92 -2.58 24.65
C LYS A 5 7.86 -1.65 24.06
N GLY A 6 7.88 -1.47 22.74
CA GLY A 6 6.85 -0.72 22.03
C GLY A 6 5.48 -1.35 22.34
N TYR A 7 4.65 -0.61 23.06
CA TYR A 7 3.24 -0.95 23.23
C TYR A 7 2.64 -1.11 21.84
N ARG A 8 2.16 -2.31 21.52
CA ARG A 8 1.33 -2.54 20.34
C ARG A 8 0.00 -1.88 20.68
N LEU A 9 -0.22 -0.65 20.22
CA LEU A 9 -1.57 -0.04 20.23
C LEU A 9 -2.53 -1.14 19.76
N SER A 10 -3.66 -1.28 20.47
CA SER A 10 -4.79 -2.10 20.04
C SER A 10 -4.94 -1.96 18.53
N LYS A 11 -5.16 -3.08 17.82
CA LYS A 11 -5.41 -3.04 16.37
C LYS A 11 -6.75 -2.35 16.14
N GLU A 12 -6.81 -1.03 16.28
CA GLU A 12 -7.90 -0.25 15.74
C GLU A 12 -7.99 -0.58 14.26
N THR A 13 -9.19 -0.98 13.84
CA THR A 13 -9.44 -1.37 12.46
C THR A 13 -9.26 -0.15 11.60
N LYS A 14 -8.10 -0.07 10.93
CA LYS A 14 -7.79 1.05 10.03
C LYS A 14 -8.87 1.22 8.97
N THR A 15 -9.30 2.45 8.75
CA THR A 15 -10.23 2.83 7.68
C THR A 15 -9.56 2.62 6.31
N LEU A 16 -10.35 2.67 5.23
CA LEU A 16 -9.80 2.60 3.87
C LEU A 16 -8.92 3.82 3.56
N GLU A 17 -9.34 5.01 4.00
CA GLU A 17 -8.59 6.26 3.84
C GLU A 17 -7.20 6.17 4.47
N GLU A 18 -7.10 5.76 5.74
CA GLU A 18 -5.82 5.60 6.42
C GLU A 18 -4.90 4.58 5.74
N ARG A 19 -5.49 3.56 5.09
CA ARG A 19 -4.74 2.56 4.33
C ARG A 19 -4.21 3.14 3.03
N ILE A 20 -5.04 3.90 2.33
CA ILE A 20 -4.68 4.60 1.08
C ILE A 20 -3.56 5.59 1.37
N GLU A 21 -3.73 6.44 2.38
CA GLU A 21 -2.75 7.46 2.77
C GLU A 21 -1.39 6.82 3.10
N ARG A 22 -1.40 5.70 3.83
CA ARG A 22 -0.16 4.98 4.14
C ARG A 22 0.53 4.40 2.90
N ILE A 23 -0.22 3.99 1.88
CA ILE A 23 0.35 3.50 0.62
C ILE A 23 0.90 4.68 -0.18
N TYR A 24 0.11 5.74 -0.32
CA TYR A 24 0.48 6.98 -1.02
C TYR A 24 1.77 7.56 -0.45
N ARG A 25 1.81 7.81 0.86
CA ARG A 25 2.98 8.40 1.53
C ARG A 25 4.24 7.58 1.33
N ARG A 26 4.16 6.25 1.49
CA ARG A 26 5.30 5.34 1.26
C ARG A 26 5.75 5.32 -0.19
N ALA A 27 4.82 5.36 -1.13
CA ALA A 27 5.18 5.39 -2.55
C ALA A 27 5.85 6.71 -2.89
N LYS A 28 5.29 7.84 -2.42
CA LYS A 28 5.85 9.17 -2.64
C LYS A 28 7.25 9.33 -2.04
N GLU A 29 7.44 8.87 -0.79
CA GLU A 29 8.74 8.88 -0.10
C GLU A 29 9.86 8.17 -0.89
N HIS A 30 9.54 7.15 -1.68
CA HIS A 30 10.53 6.30 -2.35
C HIS A 30 10.63 6.50 -3.86
N PHE A 31 9.56 6.91 -4.53
CA PHE A 31 9.48 6.96 -5.99
C PHE A 31 9.14 8.36 -6.53
N GLY A 32 9.09 9.40 -5.68
CA GLY A 32 8.78 10.76 -6.10
C GLY A 32 7.29 10.95 -6.40
N GLU A 33 6.96 11.56 -7.53
CA GLU A 33 5.57 11.86 -7.86
C GLU A 33 4.76 10.58 -8.17
N VAL A 34 3.64 10.45 -7.48
CA VAL A 34 2.77 9.27 -7.53
C VAL A 34 1.31 9.68 -7.48
N ARG A 35 0.44 8.89 -8.12
CA ARG A 35 -1.00 9.05 -8.06
C ARG A 35 -1.65 7.76 -7.57
N PHE A 36 -2.33 7.84 -6.44
CA PHE A 36 -3.24 6.77 -6.05
C PHE A 36 -4.48 6.85 -6.96
N VAL A 37 -4.60 5.90 -7.90
CA VAL A 37 -5.65 5.96 -8.93
C VAL A 37 -7.01 5.57 -8.34
N GLY A 38 -7.02 4.65 -7.38
CA GLY A 38 -8.22 4.30 -6.65
C GLY A 38 -8.32 2.82 -6.32
N ILE A 39 -9.44 2.50 -5.67
CA ILE A 39 -9.88 1.14 -5.42
C ILE A 39 -11.28 0.95 -6.01
N LYS A 40 -11.44 -0.03 -6.88
CA LYS A 40 -12.69 -0.26 -7.62
C LYS A 40 -13.10 -1.71 -7.62
N LYS A 41 -14.41 -1.96 -7.66
CA LYS A 41 -14.98 -3.29 -7.87
C LYS A 41 -15.08 -3.55 -9.38
N HIS A 42 -14.48 -4.63 -9.84
CA HIS A 42 -14.49 -5.08 -11.22
C HIS A 42 -15.31 -6.36 -11.37
N THR A 43 -16.16 -6.44 -12.39
CA THR A 43 -17.14 -7.52 -12.57
C THR A 43 -16.51 -8.91 -12.73
N LYS A 44 -15.31 -9.00 -13.31
CA LYS A 44 -14.61 -10.29 -13.55
C LYS A 44 -13.52 -10.62 -12.54
N ILE A 45 -12.98 -9.62 -11.84
CA ILE A 45 -11.71 -9.74 -11.10
C ILE A 45 -11.91 -9.52 -9.59
N GLY A 46 -13.03 -8.92 -9.19
CA GLY A 46 -13.26 -8.51 -7.79
C GLY A 46 -12.68 -7.14 -7.51
N TRP A 47 -12.13 -6.91 -6.32
CA TRP A 47 -11.63 -5.59 -5.93
C TRP A 47 -10.21 -5.36 -6.44
N VAL A 48 -9.99 -4.22 -7.08
CA VAL A 48 -8.68 -3.85 -7.65
C VAL A 48 -8.25 -2.50 -7.07
N ALA A 49 -7.07 -2.48 -6.43
CA ALA A 49 -6.37 -1.29 -6.00
C ALA A 49 -5.24 -0.95 -6.97
N LYS A 50 -5.11 0.32 -7.35
CA LYS A 50 -4.09 0.79 -8.30
C LYS A 50 -3.38 2.05 -7.82
N ILE A 51 -2.06 2.06 -7.94
CA ILE A 51 -1.22 3.25 -7.85
C ILE A 51 -0.40 3.39 -9.13
N GLN A 52 -0.24 4.62 -9.61
CA GLN A 52 0.53 4.98 -10.77
C GLN A 52 1.72 5.83 -10.33
N PHE A 53 2.87 5.58 -10.93
CA PHE A 53 4.10 6.34 -10.75
C PHE A 53 4.35 7.16 -12.01
N ASP A 54 5.06 8.28 -11.88
CA ASP A 54 5.37 9.13 -13.04
C ASP A 54 6.44 8.48 -13.94
N GLU A 55 7.52 7.99 -13.33
CA GLU A 55 8.66 7.41 -14.04
C GLU A 55 8.58 5.87 -14.21
N PHE A 56 7.55 5.22 -13.65
CA PHE A 56 7.43 3.76 -13.63
C PHE A 56 6.03 3.25 -14.00
N GLU A 57 5.96 1.97 -14.35
CA GLU A 57 4.68 1.29 -14.56
C GLU A 57 3.79 1.30 -13.31
N SER A 58 2.48 1.26 -13.53
CA SER A 58 1.50 1.18 -12.44
C SER A 58 1.62 -0.11 -11.64
N LEU A 59 1.42 -0.01 -10.32
CA LEU A 59 1.27 -1.17 -9.46
C LEU A 59 -0.20 -1.43 -9.15
N VAL A 60 -0.61 -2.69 -9.37
CA VAL A 60 -1.99 -3.15 -9.13
C VAL A 60 -2.02 -4.33 -8.16
N ALA A 61 -3.11 -4.45 -7.41
CA ALA A 61 -3.39 -5.64 -6.62
C ALA A 61 -4.89 -5.94 -6.55
N GLU A 62 -5.19 -7.22 -6.61
CA GLU A 62 -6.55 -7.77 -6.57
C GLU A 62 -6.85 -8.35 -5.19
N GLY A 63 -8.09 -8.24 -4.72
CA GLY A 63 -8.50 -8.75 -3.42
C GLY A 63 -9.97 -9.17 -3.37
N GLU A 64 -10.28 -9.98 -2.38
CA GLU A 64 -11.65 -10.45 -2.10
C GLU A 64 -12.56 -9.30 -1.68
N ASP A 65 -12.00 -8.34 -0.95
CA ASP A 65 -12.62 -7.09 -0.55
C ASP A 65 -11.67 -5.89 -0.76
N ALA A 66 -12.20 -4.68 -0.52
CA ALA A 66 -11.43 -3.45 -0.66
C ALA A 66 -10.20 -3.41 0.27
N THR A 67 -10.34 -3.90 1.49
CA THR A 67 -9.27 -3.91 2.49
C THR A 67 -8.16 -4.88 2.09
N ASP A 68 -8.51 -6.05 1.58
CA ASP A 68 -7.57 -7.06 1.10
C ASP A 68 -6.77 -6.56 -0.10
N ALA A 69 -7.42 -5.96 -1.09
CA ALA A 69 -6.74 -5.36 -2.24
C ALA A 69 -5.72 -4.28 -1.80
N LEU A 70 -6.07 -3.40 -0.87
CA LEU A 70 -5.13 -2.41 -0.31
C LEU A 70 -3.97 -3.06 0.46
N LYS A 71 -4.24 -4.10 1.28
CA LYS A 71 -3.19 -4.84 2.01
C LYS A 71 -2.20 -5.48 1.05
N LYS A 72 -2.70 -6.11 -0.02
CA LYS A 72 -1.89 -6.74 -1.06
C LYS A 72 -1.09 -5.70 -1.84
N LEU A 73 -1.69 -4.57 -2.23
CA LEU A 73 -0.99 -3.47 -2.90
C LEU A 73 0.17 -2.95 -2.05
N ARG A 74 -0.07 -2.69 -0.77
CA ARG A 74 0.96 -2.27 0.18
C ARG A 74 2.09 -3.30 0.31
N LYS A 75 1.75 -4.60 0.35
CA LYS A 75 2.74 -5.68 0.45
C LYS A 75 3.62 -5.73 -0.79
N ARG A 76 3.05 -5.56 -1.99
CA ARG A 76 3.80 -5.47 -3.25
C ARG A 76 4.73 -4.26 -3.26
N LEU A 77 4.22 -3.07 -2.89
CA LEU A 77 5.03 -1.85 -2.77
C LEU A 77 6.22 -2.05 -1.83
N LYS A 78 5.97 -2.63 -0.64
CA LYS A 78 7.03 -2.93 0.34
C LYS A 78 8.12 -3.82 -0.26
N LYS A 79 7.75 -4.89 -0.98
CA LYS A 79 8.73 -5.78 -1.61
C LYS A 79 9.58 -5.07 -2.67
N ILE A 80 9.01 -4.11 -3.39
CA ILE A 80 9.75 -3.33 -4.38
C ILE A 80 10.78 -2.43 -3.67
N ILE A 81 10.34 -1.67 -2.68
CA ILE A 81 11.22 -0.81 -1.86
C ILE A 81 12.34 -1.63 -1.20
N ASP A 82 11.99 -2.75 -0.57
CA ASP A 82 12.96 -3.61 0.12
C ASP A 82 14.03 -4.13 -0.87
N ARG A 83 13.68 -4.39 -2.14
CA ARG A 83 14.66 -4.79 -3.17
C ARG A 83 15.59 -3.66 -3.58
N TYR A 84 15.11 -2.42 -3.66
CA TYR A 84 15.96 -1.26 -4.00
C TYR A 84 16.94 -0.91 -2.89
N ASN A 85 16.55 -1.08 -1.62
CA ASN A 85 17.40 -0.76 -0.46
C ASN A 85 18.43 -1.84 -0.11
N MET A 86 18.38 -3.01 -0.75
CA MET A 86 19.35 -4.10 -0.57
C MET A 86 20.54 -4.00 -1.54
N VAL A 87 20.58 -2.97 -2.38
CA VAL A 87 21.64 -2.66 -3.34
C VAL A 87 22.46 -1.48 -2.83
#